data_AF-A0A419GIN7-F1
#
_entry.id   AF-A0A419GIN7-F1
#
_cell.length_a   1.000
_cell.length_b   1.000
_cell.length_c   1.000
_cell.angle_alpha   90.00
_cell.angle_beta   90.00
_cell.angle_gamma   90.00
#
_symmetry.space_group_name_H-M   'P 1'
#
loop_
_entity.id
_entity.type
_entity.pdbx_description
1 polymer ?
#
loop_
_entity_poly.entity_id
_entity_poly.type
_entity_poly.pdbx_seq_one_letter_code
_entity_poly.pdbx_strand_id
1 'polypeptide(L)' 'MTDSQLIENISRIYRRISEAAVRAGRKAEDIKLIAVTKTVGLQQIQEAAGAG' A
#
# COMPACT_ATOMS: atom_id res chain seq x y z
N MET A 1 -14.17 7.65 1.41
CA MET A 1 -13.28 6.86 2.28
C MET A 1 -12.79 7.81 3.35
N THR A 2 -12.82 7.38 4.61
CA THR A 2 -12.18 8.12 5.70
C THR A 2 -10.70 7.78 5.73
N ASP A 3 -9.87 8.71 6.20
CA ASP A 3 -8.40 8.60 6.21
C ASP A 3 -7.93 7.29 6.88
N SER A 4 -8.62 6.90 7.95
CA SER A 4 -8.38 5.65 8.68
C SER A 4 -8.56 4.39 7.83
N GLN A 5 -9.54 4.37 6.92
CA GLN A 5 -9.78 3.21 6.04
C GLN A 5 -8.68 3.07 4.98
N LEU A 6 -8.15 4.19 4.46
CA LEU A 6 -7.09 4.17 3.47
C LEU A 6 -5.78 3.61 4.05
N ILE A 7 -5.42 4.05 5.26
CA ILE A 7 -4.22 3.58 5.99
C ILE A 7 -4.33 2.08 6.32
N GLU A 8 -5.51 1.63 6.79
CA GLU A 8 -5.74 0.21 7.06
C GLU A 8 -5.59 -0.64 5.79
N ASN A 9 -6.11 -0.14 4.65
CA ASN A 9 -5.99 -0.81 3.37
C ASN A 9 -4.52 -0.94 2.92
N ILE A 10 -3.75 0.14 3.04
CA ILE A 10 -2.32 0.14 2.69
C ILE A 10 -1.55 -0.85 3.57
N SER A 11 -1.81 -0.84 4.89
CA SER A 11 -1.20 -1.77 5.84
C SER A 11 -1.52 -3.23 5.49
N ARG A 12 -2.77 -3.51 5.11
CA ARG A 12 -3.21 -4.84 4.68
C ARG A 12 -2.53 -5.28 3.39
N ILE A 13 -2.30 -4.36 2.44
CA ILE A 13 -1.58 -4.65 1.19
C ILE A 13 -0.12 -5.00 1.50
N TYR A 14 0.58 -4.21 2.32
CA TYR A 14 1.96 -4.50 2.73
C TYR A 14 2.11 -5.85 3.42
N ARG A 15 1.16 -6.20 4.32
CA ARG A 15 1.14 -7.52 4.95
C ARG A 15 1.02 -8.64 3.92
N ARG A 16 0.12 -8.51 2.93
CA ARG A 16 -0.05 -9.49 1.86
C ARG A 16 1.19 -9.62 0.98
N ILE A 17 1.86 -8.51 0.69
CA ILE A 17 3.14 -8.50 -0.04
C ILE A 17 4.19 -9.26 0.75
N SER A 18 4.33 -9.00 2.05
CA SER A 18 5.29 -9.68 2.92
C SER A 18 5.04 -11.19 2.97
N GLU A 19 3.80 -11.62 3.21
CA GLU A 19 3.43 -13.03 3.22
C GLU A 19 3.70 -13.71 1.85
N ALA A 20 3.45 -13.00 0.74
CA ALA A 20 3.74 -13.51 -0.60
C ALA A 20 5.25 -13.60 -0.89
N ALA A 21 6.02 -12.59 -0.46
CA ALA A 21 7.47 -12.56 -0.62
C ALA A 21 8.13 -13.73 0.12
N VAL A 22 7.74 -13.97 1.38
CA VAL A 22 8.23 -15.10 2.18
C VAL A 22 7.93 -16.43 1.50
N ARG A 23 6.71 -16.63 0.99
CA ARG A 23 6.35 -17.85 0.24
C ARG A 23 7.17 -18.02 -1.04
N ALA A 24 7.56 -16.93 -1.68
CA ALA A 24 8.37 -16.94 -2.90
C ALA A 24 9.89 -16.99 -2.63
N GLY A 25 10.32 -17.06 -1.37
CA GLY A 25 11.75 -17.01 -0.99
C GLY A 25 12.41 -15.66 -1.31
N ARG A 26 11.63 -14.59 -1.45
CA ARG A 26 12.11 -13.23 -1.71
C ARG A 26 11.95 -12.37 -0.48
N LYS A 27 12.66 -11.24 -0.43
CA LYS A 27 12.44 -10.25 0.61
C LYS A 27 11.32 -9.29 0.18
N ALA A 28 10.52 -8.84 1.13
CA ALA A 28 9.43 -7.91 0.86
C ALA A 28 9.95 -6.55 0.33
N GLU A 29 11.14 -6.14 0.76
CA GLU A 29 11.84 -4.93 0.32
C GLU A 29 12.16 -4.90 -1.19
N ASP A 30 12.28 -6.07 -1.83
CA ASP A 30 12.51 -6.17 -3.27
C ASP A 30 11.23 -5.88 -4.10
N ILE A 31 10.08 -5.76 -3.44
CA ILE A 31 8.77 -5.60 -4.09
C ILE A 31 8.27 -4.16 -3.88
N LYS A 32 8.25 -3.39 -4.97
CA LYS A 32 7.74 -2.02 -4.95
C LYS A 32 6.22 -1.99 -5.13
N LEU A 33 5.51 -1.48 -4.12
CA LEU A 33 4.08 -1.18 -4.23
C LEU A 33 3.87 0.14 -4.98
N ILE A 34 3.02 0.13 -6.01
CA ILE A 34 2.65 1.33 -6.78
C ILE A 34 1.16 1.59 -6.59
N ALA A 35 0.83 2.74 -5.99
CA ALA A 35 -0.55 3.20 -5.87
C ALA A 35 -1.03 3.78 -7.22
N VAL A 36 -2.13 3.25 -7.75
CA VAL A 36 -2.76 3.76 -8.97
C VAL A 36 -3.74 4.86 -8.60
N THR A 37 -3.42 6.10 -8.96
CA THR A 37 -4.15 7.31 -8.51
C THR A 37 -5.08 7.90 -9.57
N LYS A 38 -5.34 7.18 -10.67
CA LYS A 38 -6.31 7.64 -11.67
C LYS A 38 -7.69 7.78 -11.01
N THR A 39 -8.38 8.88 -11.32
CA THR A 39 -9.72 9.24 -10.84
C THR A 39 -9.86 9.53 -9.34
N VAL A 40 -8.76 9.73 -8.59
CA VAL A 40 -8.83 10.13 -7.17
C VAL A 40 -8.35 11.56 -6.96
N GLY A 41 -8.85 12.23 -5.92
CA GLY A 41 -8.52 13.62 -5.60
C GLY A 41 -7.14 13.77 -4.95
N LEU A 42 -6.56 14.97 -5.03
CA LEU A 42 -5.23 15.28 -4.48
C LEU A 42 -5.08 14.93 -3.00
N GLN A 43 -6.11 15.20 -2.19
CA GLN A 43 -6.10 14.90 -0.77
C GLN A 43 -5.83 13.40 -0.50
N GLN A 44 -6.55 12.52 -1.20
CA GLN A 44 -6.39 11.06 -1.04
C GLN A 44 -5.01 10.59 -1.52
N ILE A 45 -4.43 11.26 -2.53
CA ILE A 45 -3.08 10.97 -3.01
C ILE A 45 -2.05 11.32 -1.92
N GLN A 46 -2.19 12.48 -1.27
CA GLN A 46 -1.30 12.91 -0.20
C GLN A 46 -1.38 11.99 1.02
N GLU A 47 -2.60 11.59 1.40
CA GLU A 47 -2.83 10.63 2.48
C GLU A 47 -2.19 9.27 2.18
N ALA A 48 -2.37 8.76 0.95
CA ALA A 48 -1.73 7.51 0.53
C ALA A 48 -0.20 7.60 0.54
N ALA A 49 0.36 8.74 0.14
CA ALA A 49 1.80 8.98 0.14
C ALA A 49 2.39 9.13 1.56
N GLY A 50 1.62 9.62 2.54
CA GLY A 50 2.05 9.70 3.93
C GLY A 50 1.91 8.39 4.72
N ALA A 51 1.16 7.41 4.19
CA ALA A 51 0.84 6.16 4.87
C ALA A 51 1.81 4.99 4.56
N GLY A 52 2.85 5.22 3.75
CA GLY A 52 3.77 4.18 3.29
C GLY A 52 5.17 4.70 3.00
#